data_AF-A0A9D8MR77-F1
#
_entry.id   AF-A0A9D8MR77-F1
#
_cell.length_a   1.000
_cell.length_b   1.000
_cell.length_c   1.000
_cell.angle_alpha   90.00
_cell.angle_beta   90.00
_cell.angle_gamma   90.00
#
_symmetry.space_group_name_H-M   'P 1'
#
loop_
_entity.id
_entity.type
_entity.pdbx_description
1 polymer ?
#
loop_
_entity_poly.entity_id
_entity_poly.type
_entity_poly.pdbx_seq_one_letter_code
_entity_poly.pdbx_strand_id
1 'polypeptide(L)'
;MMRTVILTFDDAVISQYENVAPLLKELGFGATFFICRFKDDWRAKNERFLMTGGQIRELDSAGFEIANHTWNHPNLRQLSEPQIEQELSRLNDFL
;
A
#
# COMPACT_ATOMS: atom_id res chain seq x y z
N MET A 1 -14.10 0.98 28.99
CA MET A 1 -13.83 1.98 27.93
C MET A 1 -13.33 1.24 26.70
N MET A 2 -13.93 1.45 25.54
CA MET A 2 -13.32 1.06 24.27
C MET A 2 -12.09 1.92 24.02
N ARG A 3 -11.02 1.31 23.47
CA ARG A 3 -9.82 2.01 23.02
C ARG A 3 -9.77 1.93 21.51
N THR A 4 -9.58 3.07 20.86
CA THR A 4 -9.41 3.14 19.41
C THR A 4 -7.98 2.77 19.05
N VAL A 5 -7.82 1.97 18.01
CA VAL A 5 -6.54 1.68 17.36
C VAL A 5 -6.68 1.99 15.88
N ILE A 6 -5.59 2.45 15.26
CA ILE A 6 -5.50 2.65 13.81
C ILE A 6 -4.41 1.70 13.33
N LEU A 7 -4.77 0.80 12.42
CA LEU A 7 -3.87 -0.20 11.86
C LEU A 7 -3.53 0.22 10.44
N THR A 8 -2.23 0.40 10.18
CA THR A 8 -1.72 0.79 8.86
C THR A 8 -0.63 -0.18 8.43
N PHE A 9 -0.58 -0.44 7.13
CA PHE A 9 0.39 -1.35 6.52
C PHE A 9 0.97 -0.74 5.26
N ASP A 10 2.29 -0.70 5.16
CA ASP A 10 3.01 0.01 4.09
C ASP A 10 3.57 -0.97 3.05
N ASP A 11 4.15 -0.46 1.96
CA ASP A 11 4.96 -1.19 0.96
C ASP A 11 4.23 -2.21 0.06
N ALA A 12 2.91 -2.37 0.17
CA ALA A 12 2.13 -3.30 -0.65
C ALA A 12 2.64 -4.77 -0.65
N VAL A 13 3.14 -5.26 0.50
CA VAL A 13 3.74 -6.60 0.61
C VAL A 13 2.67 -7.69 0.53
N ILE A 14 2.92 -8.76 -0.25
CA ILE A 14 1.95 -9.84 -0.51
C ILE A 14 1.42 -10.53 0.76
N SER A 15 2.26 -10.65 1.79
CA SER A 15 1.86 -11.29 3.06
C SER A 15 0.74 -10.54 3.78
N GLN A 16 0.56 -9.25 3.49
CA GLN A 16 -0.53 -8.44 4.03
C GLN A 16 -1.88 -8.89 3.46
N TYR A 17 -1.93 -9.15 2.15
CA TYR A 17 -3.12 -9.72 1.51
C TYR A 17 -3.37 -11.16 1.97
N GLU A 18 -2.34 -12.00 2.01
CA GLU A 18 -2.50 -13.43 2.30
C GLU A 18 -2.83 -13.73 3.77
N ASN A 19 -2.32 -12.92 4.70
CA ASN A 19 -2.41 -13.24 6.14
C ASN A 19 -3.10 -12.15 6.96
N VAL A 20 -2.77 -10.87 6.72
CA VAL A 20 -3.25 -9.76 7.55
C VAL A 20 -4.71 -9.45 7.26
N ALA A 21 -5.07 -9.24 5.99
CA ALA A 21 -6.43 -8.87 5.62
C ALA A 21 -7.49 -9.91 6.06
N PRO A 22 -7.28 -11.24 5.89
CA PRO A 22 -8.20 -12.25 6.42
C PRO A 22 -8.36 -12.18 7.94
N LEU A 23 -7.25 -12.00 8.67
CA LEU A 23 -7.25 -11.93 10.14
C LEU A 23 -7.97 -10.68 10.65
N LEU A 24 -7.74 -9.52 10.01
CA LEU A 24 -8.45 -8.28 10.35
C LEU A 24 -9.96 -8.45 10.16
N LYS A 25 -10.37 -9.09 9.05
CA LYS A 25 -11.77 -9.36 8.76
C LYS A 25 -12.41 -10.31 9.77
N GLU A 26 -11.71 -11.39 10.15
CA GLU A 26 -12.16 -12.33 11.19
C GLU A 26 -12.35 -11.63 12.54
N LEU A 27 -11.43 -10.73 12.89
CA LEU A 27 -11.45 -10.00 14.16
C LEU A 27 -12.32 -8.73 14.14
N GLY A 28 -12.90 -8.37 12.99
CA GLY A 28 -13.76 -7.20 12.83
C GLY A 28 -13.02 -5.86 12.88
N PHE A 29 -11.73 -5.82 12.52
CA PHE A 29 -10.94 -4.58 12.42
C PHE A 29 -10.93 -4.01 11.01
N GLY A 30 -10.96 -2.68 10.93
CA GLY A 30 -10.55 -1.94 9.74
C GLY A 30 -9.03 -1.71 9.71
N ALA A 31 -8.51 -1.34 8.53
CA ALA A 31 -7.12 -0.95 8.34
C ALA A 31 -6.95 -0.11 7.06
N THR A 32 -5.82 0.59 6.99
CA THR A 32 -5.37 1.32 5.81
C THR A 32 -4.12 0.66 5.23
N PHE A 33 -4.14 0.34 3.94
CA PHE A 33 -2.98 -0.19 3.21
C PHE A 33 -2.38 0.89 2.32
N PHE A 34 -1.17 1.32 2.67
CA PHE A 34 -0.38 2.31 1.93
C PHE A 34 0.39 1.59 0.82
N ILE A 35 -0.04 1.80 -0.42
CA ILE A 35 0.47 1.09 -1.60
C ILE A 35 1.62 1.85 -2.22
N CYS A 36 2.62 1.12 -2.71
CA CYS A 36 3.61 1.65 -3.65
C CYS A 36 3.89 0.58 -4.73
N ARG A 37 4.58 0.97 -5.79
CA ARG A 37 4.97 0.05 -6.86
C ARG A 37 6.43 -0.38 -6.77
N PHE A 38 7.27 0.44 -6.15
CA PHE A 38 8.74 0.41 -6.24
C PHE A 38 9.26 0.66 -7.67
N LYS A 39 10.54 1.04 -7.75
CA LYS A 39 11.27 1.20 -9.02
C LYS A 39 11.31 -0.10 -9.81
N ASP A 40 11.30 0.00 -11.13
CA ASP A 40 11.23 -1.16 -12.05
C ASP A 40 12.34 -2.19 -11.83
N ASP A 41 13.58 -1.73 -11.61
CA ASP A 41 14.75 -2.58 -11.42
C ASP A 41 14.69 -3.39 -10.12
N TRP A 42 14.15 -2.77 -9.06
CA TRP A 42 13.90 -3.44 -7.80
C TRP A 42 12.70 -4.38 -7.91
N ARG A 43 11.59 -3.90 -8.49
CA ARG A 43 10.35 -4.64 -8.66
C ARG A 43 10.56 -5.91 -9.47
N ALA A 44 11.29 -5.85 -10.58
CA ALA A 44 11.56 -7.01 -11.43
C ALA A 44 12.24 -8.18 -10.68
N LYS A 45 12.99 -7.89 -9.60
CA LYS A 45 13.68 -8.90 -8.78
C LYS A 45 12.82 -9.40 -7.60
N ASN A 46 11.80 -8.64 -7.23
CA ASN A 46 11.05 -8.83 -5.99
C ASN A 46 9.53 -8.95 -6.19
N GLU A 47 9.05 -8.99 -7.44
CA GLU A 47 7.61 -8.96 -7.76
C GLU A 47 6.80 -10.04 -7.03
N ARG A 48 7.39 -11.24 -6.82
CA ARG A 48 6.76 -12.34 -6.06
C ARG A 48 6.41 -12.00 -4.60
N PHE A 49 6.98 -10.93 -4.06
CA PHE A 49 6.75 -10.47 -2.68
C PHE A 49 5.79 -9.28 -2.61
N LEU A 50 5.28 -8.80 -3.74
CA LEU A 50 4.39 -7.65 -3.82
C LEU A 50 3.00 -8.07 -4.22
N MET A 51 2.01 -7.30 -3.77
CA MET A 51 0.63 -7.46 -4.23
C MET A 51 0.51 -7.10 -5.72
N THR A 52 -0.35 -7.85 -6.40
CA THR A 52 -0.83 -7.48 -7.74
C THR A 52 -1.90 -6.40 -7.64
N GLY A 53 -2.13 -5.67 -8.74
CA GLY A 53 -3.24 -4.70 -8.80
C GLY A 53 -4.62 -5.33 -8.58
N GLY A 54 -4.80 -6.62 -8.92
CA GLY A 54 -6.02 -7.36 -8.61
C GLY A 54 -6.23 -7.52 -7.11
N GLN A 55 -5.19 -7.95 -6.39
CA GLN A 55 -5.22 -8.11 -4.94
C GLN A 55 -5.44 -6.78 -4.21
N ILE A 56 -4.86 -5.68 -4.69
CA ILE A 56 -5.10 -4.34 -4.13
C ILE A 56 -6.58 -3.95 -4.28
N ARG A 57 -7.19 -4.18 -5.45
CA ARG A 57 -8.63 -3.93 -5.66
C ARG A 57 -9.54 -4.83 -4.81
N GLU A 58 -9.11 -6.05 -4.54
CA GLU A 58 -9.83 -6.96 -3.66
C GLU A 58 -9.79 -6.51 -2.20
N LEU A 59 -8.69 -5.89 -1.74
CA LEU A 59 -8.63 -5.27 -0.40
C LEU A 59 -9.61 -4.10 -0.27
N ASP A 60 -9.67 -3.22 -1.27
CA ASP A 60 -10.65 -2.13 -1.33
C ASP A 60 -12.09 -2.67 -1.32
N SER A 61 -12.37 -3.66 -2.18
CA SER A 61 -13.68 -4.32 -2.25
C SER A 61 -14.06 -5.04 -0.96
N ALA A 62 -13.07 -5.43 -0.13
CA ALA A 62 -13.28 -6.04 1.18
C ALA A 62 -13.55 -5.01 2.29
N GLY A 63 -13.53 -3.71 1.99
CA GLY A 63 -13.83 -2.62 2.92
C GLY A 63 -12.61 -2.06 3.65
N PHE A 64 -11.39 -2.39 3.21
CA PHE A 64 -10.18 -1.75 3.71
C PHE A 64 -9.88 -0.45 2.95
N GLU A 65 -9.25 0.51 3.61
CA GLU A 65 -8.83 1.75 2.96
C GLU A 65 -7.53 1.52 2.19
N ILE A 66 -7.44 2.05 0.97
CA ILE A 66 -6.22 2.06 0.16
C ILE A 66 -5.68 3.48 0.09
N ALA A 67 -4.40 3.65 0.39
CA ALA A 67 -3.75 4.96 0.48
C ALA A 67 -2.42 5.01 -0.26
N ASN A 68 -1.91 6.23 -0.47
CA ASN A 68 -0.74 6.50 -1.29
C ASN A 68 0.57 6.40 -0.49
N HIS A 69 1.49 5.54 -0.91
CA HIS A 69 2.84 5.41 -0.36
C HIS A 69 3.94 5.78 -1.36
N THR A 70 3.65 6.73 -2.26
CA THR A 70 4.46 7.12 -3.42
C THR A 70 4.60 6.03 -4.49
N TRP A 71 4.91 6.42 -5.72
CA TRP A 71 5.05 5.47 -6.82
C TRP A 71 6.26 4.55 -6.66
N ASN A 72 7.45 5.11 -6.45
CA ASN A 72 8.73 4.39 -6.45
C ASN A 72 9.30 4.10 -5.06
N HIS A 73 8.65 4.56 -3.99
CA HIS A 73 9.17 4.51 -2.63
C HIS A 73 10.56 5.17 -2.45
N PRO A 74 10.79 6.41 -2.95
CA PRO A 74 12.06 7.09 -2.75
C PRO A 74 12.14 7.72 -1.35
N ASN A 75 13.37 8.01 -0.90
CA ASN A 75 13.56 8.89 0.25
C ASN A 75 13.17 10.33 -0.14
N LEU A 76 11.97 10.77 0.26
CA LEU A 76 11.43 12.09 -0.11
C LEU A 76 12.34 13.26 0.30
N ARG A 77 13.20 13.10 1.31
CA ARG A 77 14.17 14.16 1.73
C ARG A 77 15.23 14.47 0.66
N GLN A 78 15.36 13.62 -0.35
CA GLN A 78 16.32 13.77 -1.45
C GLN A 78 15.66 14.32 -2.71
N LEU A 79 14.35 14.62 -2.66
CA LEU A 79 13.57 15.09 -3.79
C LEU A 79 13.20 16.56 -3.64
N SER A 80 13.04 17.26 -4.76
CA SER A 80 12.39 18.56 -4.83
C SER A 80 10.87 18.42 -4.72
N GLU A 81 10.17 19.51 -4.40
CA GLU A 81 8.69 19.51 -4.34
C GLU A 81 8.04 18.98 -5.64
N PRO A 82 8.44 19.39 -6.86
CA PRO A 82 7.87 18.83 -8.09
C PRO A 82 8.10 17.32 -8.25
N GLN A 83 9.22 16.79 -7.75
CA GLN A 83 9.49 15.35 -7.78
C GLN A 83 8.60 14.60 -6.78
N ILE A 84 8.35 15.19 -5.60
CA ILE A 84 7.40 14.64 -4.62
C ILE A 84 5.98 14.63 -5.21
N GLU A 85 5.55 15.74 -5.82
CA GLU A 85 4.24 15.81 -6.49
C GLU A 85 4.11 14.77 -7.59
N GLN A 86 5.17 14.54 -8.39
CA GLN A 86 5.17 13.52 -9.42
C GLN A 86 5.00 12.11 -8.83
N GLU A 87 5.69 11.79 -7.73
CA GLU A 87 5.58 10.51 -7.04
C GLU A 87 4.17 10.27 -6.47
N LEU A 88 3.54 11.31 -5.93
CA LEU A 88 2.19 11.24 -5.38
C LEU A 88 1.12 11.13 -6.47
N SER A 89 1.14 12.05 -7.45
CA SER A 89 0.16 12.08 -8.55
C SER A 89 0.16 10.81 -9.36
N ARG A 90 1.35 10.29 -9.71
CA ARG A 90 1.47 9.07 -10.50
C ARG A 90 0.86 7.84 -9.81
N LEU A 91 0.99 7.74 -8.49
CA LEU A 91 0.35 6.66 -7.76
C LEU A 91 -1.16 6.90 -7.61
N ASN A 92 -1.61 8.14 -7.39
CA ASN A 92 -3.04 8.46 -7.36
C ASN A 92 -3.73 8.12 -8.68
N ASP A 93 -3.08 8.36 -9.83
CA ASP A 93 -3.63 8.01 -11.14
C ASP A 93 -3.70 6.49 -11.40
N PHE A 94 -2.93 5.71 -10.64
CA PHE A 94 -2.90 4.24 -10.74
C PHE A 94 -3.95 3.54 -9.88
N LEU A 95 -4.24 4.11 -8.71
CA LEU A 95 -5.24 3.61 -7.76
C LEU A 95 -6.66 3.90 -8.27
#